data_AF-A0A0K2RIV8-F1
#
_entry.id   AF-A0A0K2RIV8-F1
#
_cell.length_a   1.000
_cell.length_b   1.000
_cell.length_c   1.000
_cell.angle_alpha   90.00
_cell.angle_beta   90.00
_cell.angle_gamma   90.00
#
_symmetry.space_group_name_H-M   'P 1'
#
loop_
_entity.id
_entity.type
_entity.pdbx_description
1 polymer ?
#
loop_
_entity_poly.entity_id
_entity_poly.type
_entity_poly.pdbx_seq_one_letter_code
_entity_poly.pdbx_strand_id
1 'polypeptide(L)'
;MSPGRDDRYLKYVVARLASHRNIWWSLANEYDLLFRKTTEDWERFAGIVQANDPSGHLLSIHNCHAFYDYSRPWVTHSSIQRQDVHKTAEFTGNGGNAGRNRWSSTSARTRATLIRAGETSPARK
;
A
#
# COMPACT_ATOMS: atom_id res chain seq x y z
N MET A 1 -9.32 13.68 -8.16
CA MET A 1 -8.51 14.47 -9.11
C MET A 1 -8.86 14.03 -10.53
N SER A 2 -8.59 14.85 -11.54
CA SER A 2 -8.71 14.41 -12.94
C SER A 2 -7.54 13.50 -13.32
N PRO A 3 -7.70 12.59 -14.30
CA PRO A 3 -6.64 11.65 -14.67
C PRO A 3 -5.28 12.32 -14.94
N GLY A 4 -5.25 13.40 -15.72
CA GLY A 4 -4.00 14.13 -15.99
C GLY A 4 -3.37 14.81 -14.76
N ARG A 5 -4.14 15.09 -13.70
CA ARG A 5 -3.57 15.58 -12.42
C ARG A 5 -2.96 14.42 -11.63
N ASP A 6 -3.58 13.25 -11.63
CA ASP A 6 -3.04 12.05 -11.00
C ASP A 6 -1.69 11.66 -11.64
N ASP A 7 -1.61 11.68 -12.97
CA ASP A 7 -0.41 11.29 -13.70
C ASP A 7 0.77 12.20 -13.39
N ARG A 8 0.51 13.51 -13.38
CA ARG A 8 1.52 14.50 -13.04
C ARG A 8 1.98 14.34 -11.60
N TYR A 9 1.05 14.07 -10.68
CA TYR A 9 1.39 13.84 -9.28
C TYR A 9 2.26 12.60 -9.10
N LEU A 10 1.88 11.47 -9.70
CA LEU A 10 2.66 10.22 -9.61
C LEU A 10 4.06 10.39 -10.20
N LYS A 11 4.19 10.94 -11.41
CA LYS A 11 5.50 11.20 -12.03
C LYS A 11 6.37 12.10 -11.14
N TYR A 12 5.77 13.15 -10.57
CA TYR A 12 6.47 14.08 -9.69
C TYR A 12 6.97 13.45 -8.39
N VAL A 13 6.14 12.60 -7.76
CA VAL A 13 6.49 11.91 -6.50
C VAL A 13 7.57 10.86 -6.75
N VAL A 14 7.42 10.05 -7.81
CA VAL A 14 8.40 9.02 -8.16
C VAL A 14 9.75 9.67 -8.48
N ALA A 15 9.78 10.72 -9.31
CA ALA A 15 11.01 11.44 -9.62
C ALA A 15 11.73 12.02 -8.39
N ARG A 16 11.00 12.33 -7.30
CA ARG A 16 11.58 12.84 -6.06
C ARG A 16 12.10 11.77 -5.14
N LEU A 17 11.39 10.65 -5.05
CA LEU A 17 11.63 9.68 -3.97
C LEU A 17 12.34 8.42 -4.46
N ALA A 18 12.32 8.11 -5.76
CA ALA A 18 12.90 6.90 -6.33
C ALA A 18 14.43 6.74 -6.16
N SER A 19 15.16 7.75 -5.67
CA SER A 19 16.57 7.58 -5.29
C SER A 19 16.76 7.05 -3.86
N HIS A 20 15.71 7.08 -3.03
CA HIS A 20 15.76 6.66 -1.64
C HIS A 20 15.48 5.17 -1.49
N ARG A 21 16.54 4.38 -1.30
CA ARG A 21 16.51 2.91 -1.15
C ARG A 21 15.55 2.33 -0.09
N ASN A 22 15.02 3.17 0.81
CA ASN A 22 14.21 2.77 1.95
C ASN A 22 12.70 3.06 1.77
N ILE A 23 12.25 3.33 0.55
CA ILE A 23 10.82 3.51 0.26
C ILE A 23 10.22 2.26 -0.38
N TRP A 24 8.96 2.01 -0.08
CA TRP A 24 8.10 1.10 -0.85
C TRP A 24 6.87 1.89 -1.31
N TRP A 25 6.35 1.52 -2.47
CA TRP A 25 5.15 2.11 -3.06
C TRP A 25 3.91 1.33 -2.64
N SER A 26 2.99 2.01 -1.98
CA SER A 26 1.61 1.54 -1.76
C SER A 26 0.66 2.47 -2.50
N LEU A 27 -0.04 1.97 -3.52
CA LEU A 27 -0.90 2.81 -4.37
C LEU A 27 -2.11 3.37 -3.62
N ALA A 28 -2.62 2.63 -2.64
CA ALA A 28 -3.71 3.05 -1.77
C ALA A 28 -3.66 2.29 -0.45
N ASN A 29 -4.15 2.92 0.61
CA ASN A 29 -4.41 2.23 1.88
C ASN A 29 -5.74 1.47 1.84
N GLU A 30 -6.78 1.99 1.19
CA GLU A 30 -8.11 1.36 1.14
C GLU A 30 -8.67 1.58 -0.26
N TYR A 31 -8.11 0.87 -1.24
CA TYR A 31 -8.39 1.14 -2.66
C TYR A 31 -9.87 1.04 -3.01
N ASP A 32 -10.57 0.12 -2.37
CA ASP A 32 -11.98 -0.21 -2.58
C ASP A 32 -12.94 0.80 -1.94
N LEU A 33 -12.43 1.75 -1.14
CA LEU A 33 -13.20 2.91 -0.65
C LEU A 33 -13.05 4.15 -1.55
N LEU A 34 -12.19 4.11 -2.56
CA LEU A 34 -12.00 5.22 -3.50
C LEU A 34 -12.95 5.09 -4.70
N PHE A 35 -14.24 5.30 -4.46
CA PHE A 35 -15.33 5.10 -5.44
C PHE A 35 -15.22 5.88 -6.77
N ARG A 36 -14.34 6.89 -6.83
CA ARG A 36 -14.08 7.66 -8.06
C ARG A 36 -12.97 7.06 -8.93
N LYS A 37 -12.39 5.94 -8.49
CA LYS A 37 -11.29 5.23 -9.16
C LYS A 37 -11.74 3.84 -9.53
N THR A 38 -11.40 3.42 -10.74
CA THR A 38 -11.66 2.06 -11.23
C THR A 38 -10.42 1.19 -11.08
N THR A 39 -10.56 -0.12 -11.31
CA THR A 39 -9.42 -1.04 -11.38
C THR A 39 -8.41 -0.61 -12.44
N GLU A 40 -8.89 -0.11 -13.58
CA GLU A 40 -8.04 0.39 -14.68
C GLU A 40 -7.23 1.63 -14.27
N ASP A 41 -7.77 2.48 -13.38
CA ASP A 41 -6.99 3.57 -12.81
C ASP A 41 -5.81 3.03 -11.98
N TRP A 42 -6.01 1.98 -11.20
CA TRP A 42 -4.95 1.35 -10.41
C TRP A 42 -3.88 0.70 -11.29
N GLU A 43 -4.28 -0.01 -12.35
CA GLU A 43 -3.36 -0.58 -13.33
C GLU A 43 -2.54 0.51 -14.04
N ARG A 44 -3.21 1.62 -14.41
CA ARG A 44 -2.56 2.79 -15.01
C ARG A 44 -1.57 3.45 -14.04
N PHE A 45 -1.93 3.60 -12.77
CA PHE A 45 -1.05 4.16 -11.75
C PHE A 45 0.18 3.29 -11.51
N ALA A 46 0.01 1.97 -11.42
CA ALA A 46 1.12 1.02 -11.31
C ALA A 46 2.08 1.16 -12.50
N GLY A 47 1.56 1.22 -13.72
CA GLY A 47 2.35 1.41 -14.93
C GLY A 47 3.15 2.73 -14.92
N ILE A 48 2.56 3.82 -14.42
CA ILE A 48 3.28 5.09 -14.27
C ILE A 48 4.43 4.95 -13.27
N VAL A 49 4.20 4.30 -12.12
CA VAL A 49 5.26 4.10 -11.12
C VAL A 49 6.39 3.22 -11.68
N GLN A 50 6.06 2.07 -12.28
CA GLN A 50 7.07 1.18 -12.86
C GLN A 50 7.89 1.85 -13.96
N ALA A 51 7.26 2.65 -14.83
CA ALA A 51 7.96 3.33 -15.91
C ALA A 51 8.89 4.46 -15.44
N ASN A 52 8.69 4.99 -14.23
CA ASN A 52 9.42 6.16 -13.73
C ASN A 52 10.31 5.87 -12.51
N ASP A 53 10.25 4.66 -11.93
CA ASP A 53 11.09 4.24 -10.81
C ASP A 53 12.30 3.42 -11.30
N PRO A 54 13.47 4.06 -11.55
CA PRO A 54 14.66 3.36 -12.02
C PRO A 54 15.25 2.40 -10.99
N SER A 55 14.89 2.53 -9.71
CA SER A 55 15.39 1.68 -8.63
C SER A 55 14.59 0.39 -8.46
N GLY A 56 13.39 0.31 -9.06
CA GLY A 56 12.54 -0.88 -9.00
C GLY A 56 12.12 -1.23 -7.57
N HIS A 57 11.63 -0.25 -6.80
CA HIS A 57 11.19 -0.49 -5.43
C HIS A 57 9.97 -1.43 -5.37
N LEU A 58 9.74 -2.02 -4.20
CA LEU A 58 8.53 -2.80 -3.95
C LEU A 58 7.28 -1.94 -4.20
N LEU A 59 6.32 -2.52 -4.92
CA LEU A 59 5.05 -1.91 -5.30
C LEU A 59 3.89 -2.85 -4.97
N SER A 60 2.87 -2.33 -4.30
CA SER A 60 1.63 -3.04 -3.96
C SER A 60 0.45 -2.07 -3.73
N ILE A 61 -0.69 -2.61 -3.30
CA ILE A 61 -1.93 -1.89 -3.00
C ILE A 61 -2.65 -2.56 -1.82
N HIS A 62 -3.25 -1.77 -0.93
CA HIS A 62 -3.89 -2.27 0.29
C HIS A 62 -5.42 -2.14 0.23
N ASN A 63 -6.10 -3.19 0.71
CA ASN A 63 -7.56 -3.30 0.74
C ASN A 63 -8.16 -2.87 2.08
N CYS A 64 -9.41 -2.41 2.09
CA CYS A 64 -10.24 -2.35 3.29
C CYS A 64 -11.11 -3.61 3.41
N HIS A 65 -11.93 -3.83 2.38
CA HIS A 65 -12.81 -4.98 2.23
C HIS A 65 -12.29 -5.85 1.09
N ALA A 66 -12.65 -5.59 -0.15
CA ALA A 66 -12.40 -6.51 -1.26
C ALA A 66 -10.89 -6.72 -1.49
N PHE A 67 -10.46 -7.97 -1.69
CA PHE A 67 -9.07 -8.22 -2.06
C PHE A 67 -8.81 -7.72 -3.47
N TYR A 68 -7.66 -7.07 -3.65
CA TYR A 68 -7.12 -6.82 -4.98
C TYR A 68 -6.67 -8.14 -5.62
N ASP A 69 -6.59 -8.17 -6.94
CA ASP A 69 -5.95 -9.27 -7.66
C ASP A 69 -4.42 -9.14 -7.52
N TYR A 70 -3.87 -9.75 -6.46
CA TYR A 70 -2.43 -9.72 -6.21
C TYR A 70 -1.60 -10.61 -7.16
N SER A 71 -2.23 -11.27 -8.14
CA SER A 71 -1.51 -12.01 -9.20
C SER A 71 -1.02 -11.11 -10.34
N ARG A 72 -1.40 -9.82 -10.33
CA ARG A 72 -1.01 -8.85 -11.35
C ARG A 72 0.52 -8.72 -11.44
N PRO A 73 1.12 -8.68 -12.65
CA PRO A 73 2.57 -8.71 -12.81
C PRO A 73 3.35 -7.59 -12.11
N TRP A 74 2.71 -6.44 -11.88
CA TRP A 74 3.33 -5.29 -11.23
C TRP A 74 3.37 -5.40 -9.70
N VAL A 75 2.58 -6.32 -9.12
CA VAL A 75 2.49 -6.51 -7.68
C VAL A 75 3.70 -7.31 -7.20
N THR A 76 4.51 -6.69 -6.35
CA THR A 76 5.73 -7.32 -5.80
C THR A 76 5.47 -8.13 -4.53
N HIS A 77 4.41 -7.79 -3.79
CA HIS A 77 4.00 -8.47 -2.55
C HIS A 77 2.52 -8.20 -2.27
N SER A 78 1.87 -9.07 -1.51
CA SER A 78 0.51 -8.82 -1.02
C SER A 78 0.53 -7.93 0.24
N SER A 79 -0.08 -6.75 0.16
CA SER A 79 -0.26 -5.85 1.30
C SER A 79 -1.74 -5.85 1.69
N ILE A 80 -2.10 -6.64 2.70
CA ILE A 80 -3.50 -7.03 2.95
C ILE A 80 -3.98 -6.60 4.33
N GLN A 81 -5.16 -5.99 4.39
CA GLN A 81 -5.96 -5.90 5.61
C GLN A 81 -6.72 -7.19 5.85
N ARG A 82 -6.53 -7.78 7.03
CA ARG A 82 -7.33 -8.93 7.46
C ARG A 82 -8.76 -8.45 7.74
N GLN A 83 -9.74 -9.09 7.10
CA GLN A 83 -11.16 -8.71 7.25
C GLN A 83 -11.82 -9.32 8.50
N ASP A 84 -11.25 -10.39 9.06
CA ASP A 84 -11.78 -11.04 10.25
C ASP A 84 -11.27 -10.34 11.52
N VAL A 85 -12.09 -9.42 12.03
CA VAL A 85 -11.78 -8.58 13.19
C VAL A 85 -11.71 -9.41 14.48
N HIS A 86 -12.46 -10.51 14.58
CA HIS A 86 -12.56 -11.33 15.79
C HIS A 86 -11.31 -12.17 16.05
N LYS A 87 -10.60 -12.60 15.01
CA LYS A 87 -9.36 -13.40 15.15
C LYS A 87 -8.12 -12.60 15.54
N THR A 88 -8.19 -11.27 15.65
CA THR A 88 -7.03 -10.45 16.01
C THR A 88 -6.68 -10.57 17.50
N ALA A 89 -7.66 -10.86 18.36
CA ALA A 89 -7.49 -10.96 19.81
C ALA A 89 -7.23 -12.40 20.33
N GLU A 90 -7.55 -13.42 19.53
CA GLU A 90 -7.60 -14.82 19.98
C GLU A 90 -6.23 -15.47 20.27
N PHE A 91 -5.12 -14.80 19.95
CA PHE A 91 -3.76 -15.30 20.22
C PHE A 91 -3.04 -14.62 21.40
N THR A 92 -3.77 -14.01 22.32
CA THR A 92 -3.18 -13.39 23.53
C THR A 92 -3.43 -14.18 24.82
N GLY A 93 -4.25 -15.24 24.78
CA GLY A 93 -4.65 -16.01 25.96
C GLY A 93 -4.35 -17.51 25.86
N ASN A 94 -3.34 -17.93 26.59
CA ASN A 94 -3.13 -19.28 27.15
C ASN A 94 -2.69 -20.43 26.20
N GLY A 95 -1.68 -21.18 26.67
CA GLY A 95 -0.94 -22.19 25.91
C GLY A 95 -1.79 -23.34 25.35
N GLY A 96 -1.43 -23.78 24.15
CA GLY A 96 -2.01 -24.98 23.54
C GLY A 96 -1.58 -25.12 22.09
N ASN A 97 -0.71 -26.09 21.84
CA ASN A 97 -0.10 -26.40 20.55
C ASN A 97 -1.13 -27.05 19.59
N ALA A 98 -2.17 -26.31 19.16
CA ALA A 98 -3.30 -26.88 18.40
C ALA A 98 -3.78 -26.04 17.19
N GLY A 99 -2.93 -25.16 16.63
CA GLY A 99 -3.32 -24.32 15.48
C GLY A 99 -2.20 -23.99 14.49
N ARG A 100 -1.04 -24.66 14.55
CA ARG A 100 0.13 -24.35 13.71
C ARG A 100 0.01 -24.76 12.23
N ASN A 101 -1.11 -25.34 11.79
CA ASN A 101 -1.16 -26.05 10.51
C ASN A 101 -2.03 -25.36 9.44
N ARG A 102 -2.30 -24.05 9.56
CA ARG A 102 -3.00 -23.29 8.50
C ARG A 102 -2.56 -21.82 8.42
N TRP A 103 -1.28 -21.55 8.62
CA TRP A 103 -0.71 -20.22 8.38
C TRP A 103 0.70 -20.37 7.82
N SER A 104 0.79 -20.58 6.50
CA SER A 104 2.02 -20.28 5.78
C SER A 104 2.07 -18.78 5.48
N SER A 105 3.23 -18.19 5.78
CA SER A 105 3.70 -16.84 5.43
C SER A 105 3.16 -15.64 6.22
N THR A 106 4.00 -15.25 7.18
CA THR A 106 4.53 -13.89 7.37
C THR A 106 3.55 -12.78 7.73
N SER A 107 3.31 -12.62 9.05
CA SER A 107 2.98 -11.33 9.63
C SER A 107 4.21 -10.40 9.52
N ALA A 108 4.33 -9.67 8.42
CA ALA A 108 5.25 -8.54 8.34
C ALA A 108 4.65 -7.37 9.11
N ARG A 109 5.28 -7.02 10.23
CA ARG A 109 5.00 -5.78 10.94
C ARG A 109 5.58 -4.64 10.10
N THR A 110 4.86 -4.18 9.08
CA THR A 110 5.29 -3.08 8.22
C THR A 110 5.22 -1.78 9.00
N ARG A 111 6.38 -1.20 9.35
CA ARG A 111 6.47 0.24 9.62
C ARG A 111 6.29 0.96 8.28
N ALA A 112 5.05 1.25 7.91
CA ALA A 112 4.77 2.21 6.88
C ALA A 112 5.08 3.59 7.46
N THR A 113 6.16 4.24 6.99
CA THR A 113 6.35 5.66 7.21
C THR A 113 5.30 6.39 6.38
N LEU A 114 4.15 6.67 6.99
CA LEU A 114 3.15 7.58 6.44
C LEU A 114 3.82 8.96 6.33
N ILE A 115 4.07 9.44 5.11
CA ILE A 115 4.48 10.83 4.91
C ILE A 115 3.25 11.68 5.28
N ARG A 116 3.18 12.11 6.53
CA ARG A 116 2.30 13.20 6.97
C ARG A 116 2.80 14.45 6.25
N ALA A 117 2.05 14.94 5.27
CA ALA A 117 2.22 16.30 4.80
C ALA A 117 1.96 17.22 5.99
N GLY A 118 3.02 17.82 6.52
CA GLY A 118 2.91 18.76 7.63
C GLY A 118 2.05 19.95 7.21
N GLU A 119 0.94 20.14 7.89
CA GLU A 119 0.28 21.43 7.97
C GLU A 119 1.29 22.41 8.58
N THR A 120 1.78 23.33 7.76
CA THR A 120 2.55 24.47 8.22
C THR A 120 1.57 25.46 8.84
N SER A 121 1.48 25.44 10.16
CA SER A 121 0.91 26.57 10.90
C SER A 121 1.91 27.73 10.85
N PRO A 122 1.50 28.97 10.53
CA PRO A 122 2.41 30.09 10.41
C PRO A 122 2.66 30.68 11.80
N ALA A 123 3.93 30.69 12.23
CA ALA A 123 4.34 31.48 13.40
C ALA A 123 5.59 32.30 13.05
N ARG A 124 5.36 33.58 12.75
CA ARG A 124 6.04 34.76 13.36
C ARG A 124 5.77 36.03 12.55
N LYS A 125 5.07 36.99 13.17
CA LYS A 125 5.72 38.10 13.88
C LYS A 125 4.96 38.39 15.17
#